data_AF-E4PXI8-F1
#
_entry.id   AF-E4PXI8-F1
#
_cell.length_a   1.000
_cell.length_b   1.000
_cell.length_c   1.000
_cell.angle_alpha   90.00
_cell.angle_beta   90.00
_cell.angle_gamma   90.00
#
_symmetry.space_group_name_H-M   'P 1'
#
loop_
_entity.id
_entity.type
_entity.pdbx_description
1 polymer ?
#
loop_
_entity_poly.entity_id
_entity_poly.type
_entity_poly.pdbx_seq_one_letter_code
_entity_poly.pdbx_strand_id
1 'polypeptide(L)'
;MQNQYFTVQENYKERFYQIPKVFFTSENYKNLTNDMKIAYAILRDRLNLSIKNSWVDEDGNIYFVYSNEKLMEILNCKKEKLTKIKKG
;
A
#
# COMPACT_ATOMS: atom_id res chain seq x y z
N MET A 1 -5.55 4.57 39.65
CA MET A 1 -5.64 4.45 38.18
C MET A 1 -4.25 4.06 37.70
N GLN A 2 -4.08 2.90 37.07
CA GLN A 2 -2.79 2.51 36.50
C GLN A 2 -2.44 3.51 35.39
N ASN A 3 -1.23 4.07 35.42
CA ASN A 3 -0.72 4.86 34.29
C ASN A 3 -0.65 3.95 33.06
N GLN A 4 -1.62 4.08 32.15
CA GLN A 4 -1.54 3.45 30.83
C GLN A 4 -0.56 4.26 29.98
N TYR A 5 0.72 3.95 30.11
CA TYR A 5 1.72 4.44 29.17
C TYR A 5 1.60 3.66 27.86
N PHE A 6 1.42 4.37 26.75
CA PHE A 6 1.56 3.79 25.42
C PHE A 6 3.03 3.47 25.17
N THR A 7 3.34 2.20 24.86
CA THR A 7 4.70 1.80 24.50
C THR A 7 4.90 1.87 22.99
N VAL A 8 6.14 2.11 22.55
CA VAL A 8 6.50 2.07 21.12
C VAL A 8 6.20 0.68 20.53
N GLN A 9 6.34 -0.38 21.31
CA GLN A 9 6.03 -1.74 20.88
C GLN A 9 4.53 -1.93 20.63
N GLU A 10 3.68 -1.41 21.51
CA GLU A 10 2.23 -1.48 21.34
C GLU A 10 1.79 -0.68 20.12
N ASN A 11 2.30 0.55 19.98
CA ASN A 11 2.03 1.38 18.82
C ASN A 11 2.45 0.69 17.51
N TYR A 12 3.57 -0.04 17.50
CA TYR A 12 4.00 -0.80 16.32
C TYR A 12 3.06 -1.97 15.98
N LYS A 13 2.54 -2.68 16.99
CA LYS A 13 1.60 -3.80 16.78
C LYS A 13 0.24 -3.35 16.25
N GLU A 14 -0.16 -2.13 16.59
CA GLU A 14 -1.42 -1.52 16.14
C GLU A 14 -1.35 -0.94 14.72
N ARG A 15 -0.21 -1.02 14.03
CA ARG A 15 -0.08 -0.56 12.64
C ARG A 15 -0.53 -1.65 11.67
N PHE A 16 -1.47 -1.30 10.80
CA PHE A 16 -2.00 -2.20 9.78
C PHE A 16 -2.13 -1.50 8.43
N TYR A 17 -2.01 -2.27 7.36
CA TYR A 17 -2.37 -1.81 6.03
C TYR A 17 -3.89 -1.81 5.85
N GLN A 18 -4.41 -0.71 5.32
CA GLN A 18 -5.85 -0.58 5.04
C GLN A 18 -6.18 -1.17 3.67
N ILE A 19 -6.93 -2.27 3.65
CA ILE A 19 -7.46 -2.85 2.41
C ILE A 19 -8.91 -2.35 2.21
N PRO A 20 -9.21 -1.67 1.09
CA PRO A 20 -10.58 -1.25 0.79
C PRO A 20 -11.56 -2.42 0.74
N LYS A 21 -12.65 -2.33 1.51
CA LYS A 21 -13.72 -3.34 1.51
C LYS A 21 -14.36 -3.52 0.12
N VAL A 22 -14.37 -2.46 -0.69
CA VAL A 22 -14.90 -2.46 -2.06
C VAL A 22 -14.21 -3.48 -2.97
N PHE A 23 -12.97 -3.87 -2.66
CA PHE A 23 -12.25 -4.93 -3.36
C PHE A 23 -12.89 -6.32 -3.21
N PHE A 24 -13.80 -6.49 -2.24
CA PHE A 24 -14.47 -7.75 -1.96
C PHE A 24 -15.98 -7.70 -2.22
N THR A 25 -16.55 -6.51 -2.46
CA THR A 25 -17.99 -6.34 -2.63
C THR A 25 -18.41 -5.88 -4.03
N SER A 26 -17.52 -5.21 -4.77
CA SER A 26 -17.84 -4.70 -6.11
C SER A 26 -17.44 -5.68 -7.20
N GLU A 27 -18.35 -5.88 -8.16
CA GLU A 27 -18.13 -6.67 -9.38
C GLU A 27 -16.91 -6.18 -10.18
N ASN A 28 -16.62 -4.88 -10.14
CA ASN A 28 -15.47 -4.29 -10.84
C ASN A 28 -14.12 -4.69 -10.23
N TYR A 29 -14.08 -5.09 -8.96
CA TYR A 29 -12.84 -5.36 -8.23
C TYR A 29 -12.74 -6.78 -7.68
N LYS A 30 -13.83 -7.56 -7.68
CA LYS A 30 -13.82 -8.92 -7.12
C LYS A 30 -12.81 -9.83 -7.83
N ASN A 31 -12.59 -9.60 -9.13
CA ASN A 31 -11.67 -10.36 -9.97
C ASN A 31 -10.19 -10.03 -9.70
N LEU A 32 -9.89 -8.95 -8.96
CA LEU A 32 -8.52 -8.66 -8.57
C LEU A 32 -7.97 -9.80 -7.70
N THR A 33 -6.74 -10.21 -7.99
CA THR A 33 -6.05 -11.17 -7.13
C THR A 33 -5.79 -10.56 -5.76
N ASN A 34 -5.68 -11.41 -4.73
CA ASN A 34 -5.33 -10.93 -3.38
C ASN A 34 -3.97 -10.21 -3.37
N ASP A 35 -3.01 -10.65 -4.19
CA ASP A 35 -1.72 -9.98 -4.36
C ASP A 35 -1.90 -8.52 -4.85
N MET A 36 -2.83 -8.25 -5.78
CA MET A 36 -3.14 -6.89 -6.24
C MET A 36 -3.80 -6.04 -5.16
N LYS A 37 -4.75 -6.62 -4.41
CA LYS A 37 -5.43 -5.94 -3.30
C LYS A 37 -4.44 -5.53 -2.20
N ILE A 38 -3.52 -6.43 -1.86
CA ILE A 38 -2.45 -6.19 -0.89
C ILE A 38 -1.46 -5.15 -1.42
N ALA A 39 -1.04 -5.26 -2.69
CA ALA A 39 -0.13 -4.29 -3.29
C ALA A 39 -0.72 -2.87 -3.28
N TYR A 40 -2.01 -2.72 -3.58
CA TYR A 40 -2.70 -1.44 -3.45
C TYR A 40 -2.64 -0.91 -2.01
N ALA A 41 -2.95 -1.74 -1.01
CA ALA A 41 -2.95 -1.32 0.39
C ALA A 41 -1.57 -0.87 0.88
N ILE A 42 -0.51 -1.57 0.49
CA ILE A 42 0.88 -1.19 0.80
C ILE A 42 1.24 0.14 0.13
N LEU A 43 0.94 0.30 -1.16
CA LEU A 43 1.24 1.54 -1.88
C LEU A 43 0.43 2.72 -1.33
N ARG A 44 -0.83 2.49 -0.95
CA ARG A 44 -1.71 3.51 -0.36
C ARG A 44 -1.19 4.01 0.99
N ASP A 45 -0.67 3.14 1.85
CA ASP A 45 -0.05 3.55 3.11
C ASP A 45 1.19 4.43 2.88
N ARG A 46 1.96 4.12 1.83
CA ARG A 46 3.14 4.89 1.42
C ARG A 46 2.80 6.20 0.72
N LEU A 47 1.55 6.44 0.35
CA LEU A 47 1.10 7.67 -0.32
C LEU A 47 1.38 8.91 0.54
N ASN A 48 1.28 8.79 1.87
CA ASN A 48 1.64 9.85 2.81
C ASN A 48 3.13 10.23 2.73
N LEU A 49 4.01 9.28 2.38
CA LEU A 49 5.43 9.58 2.12
C LEU A 49 5.61 10.29 0.78
N SER A 50 4.85 9.92 -0.25
CA SER A 50 4.87 10.60 -1.56
C SER A 50 4.39 12.04 -1.48
N ILE A 51 3.34 12.33 -0.70
CA ILE A 51 2.90 13.72 -0.44
C ILE A 51 4.01 14.52 0.24
N LYS A 52 4.64 13.96 1.28
CA LYS A 52 5.77 14.62 1.97
C LYS A 52 6.95 14.89 1.02
N ASN A 53 7.14 14.02 0.02
CA ASN A 53 8.19 14.15 -0.99
C ASN A 53 7.77 15.03 -2.20
N SER A 54 6.61 15.67 -2.16
CA SER A 54 6.07 16.52 -3.25
C SER A 54 5.92 15.79 -4.59
N TRP A 55 5.56 14.50 -4.57
CA TRP A 55 5.22 13.75 -5.80
C TRP A 55 3.77 14.00 -6.18
N VAL A 56 3.51 15.24 -6.57
CA VAL A 56 2.20 15.75 -6.98
C VAL A 56 2.38 16.41 -8.33
N ASP A 57 1.56 16.05 -9.30
CA ASP A 57 1.59 16.69 -10.62
C ASP A 57 0.89 18.06 -10.60
N GLU A 58 0.86 18.75 -11.75
CA GLU A 58 0.27 20.08 -11.89
C GLU A 58 -1.24 20.10 -11.60
N ASP A 59 -1.92 18.96 -11.72
CA ASP A 59 -3.35 18.79 -11.48
C ASP A 59 -3.67 18.36 -10.02
N GLY A 60 -2.64 18.17 -9.18
CA GLY A 60 -2.81 17.73 -7.79
C GLY A 60 -2.89 16.21 -7.62
N ASN A 61 -2.62 15.41 -8.65
CA ASN A 61 -2.63 13.96 -8.55
C ASN A 61 -1.30 13.44 -7.99
N ILE A 62 -1.41 12.49 -7.07
CA ILE A 62 -0.25 11.88 -6.42
C ILE A 62 0.19 10.67 -7.24
N TYR A 63 1.45 10.66 -7.67
CA TYR A 63 2.03 9.56 -8.42
C TYR A 63 3.19 8.91 -7.67
N PHE A 64 3.51 7.67 -8.06
CA PHE A 64 4.63 6.92 -7.50
C PHE A 64 5.70 6.72 -8.57
N VAL A 65 6.88 7.31 -8.38
CA VAL A 65 8.06 7.01 -9.20
C VAL A 65 8.87 5.93 -8.50
N TYR A 66 8.53 4.67 -8.77
CA TYR A 66 9.30 3.53 -8.27
C TYR A 66 9.86 2.72 -9.44
N SER A 67 11.15 2.37 -9.37
CA SER A 67 11.71 1.35 -10.23
C SER A 67 11.08 -0.01 -9.94
N ASN A 68 11.21 -0.96 -10.88
CA ASN A 68 10.68 -2.31 -10.67
C ASN A 68 11.39 -3.00 -9.49
N GLU A 69 12.69 -2.74 -9.30
CA GLU A 69 13.47 -3.24 -8.17
C GLU A 69 12.92 -2.71 -6.85
N LYS A 70 12.57 -1.41 -6.80
CA LYS A 70 11.99 -0.82 -5.60
C LYS A 70 10.60 -1.35 -5.30
N LEU A 71 9.78 -1.57 -6.33
CA LEU A 71 8.47 -2.22 -6.17
C LEU A 71 8.60 -3.66 -5.69
N MET A 72 9.58 -4.41 -6.21
CA MET A 72 9.86 -5.77 -5.75
C MET A 72 10.27 -5.81 -4.27
N GLU A 73 11.10 -4.87 -3.83
CA GLU A 73 11.50 -4.72 -2.44
C GLU A 73 10.29 -4.38 -1.55
N ILE A 74 9.48 -3.38 -1.94
CA ILE A 74 8.31 -2.93 -1.18
C ILE A 74 7.27 -4.05 -1.05
N LEU A 75 6.98 -4.75 -2.15
CA LEU A 75 5.98 -5.81 -2.21
C LEU A 75 6.53 -7.18 -1.79
N ASN A 76 7.82 -7.24 -1.46
CA ASN A 76 8.55 -8.47 -1.16
C ASN A 76 8.26 -9.60 -2.17
N CYS A 77 8.43 -9.31 -3.46
CA CYS A 77 8.06 -10.22 -4.53
C CYS A 77 9.12 -10.32 -5.63
N LYS A 78 9.12 -11.45 -6.35
CA LYS A 78 9.96 -11.63 -7.54
C LYS A 78 9.35 -10.93 -8.76
N LYS A 79 10.20 -10.67 -9.76
CA LYS A 79 9.84 -9.99 -11.02
C LYS A 79 8.59 -10.57 -11.70
N GLU A 80 8.42 -11.89 -11.71
CA GLU A 80 7.26 -12.56 -12.32
C GLU A 80 5.95 -12.19 -11.62
N LYS A 81 5.95 -12.20 -10.27
CA LYS A 81 4.80 -11.81 -9.47
C LYS A 81 4.52 -10.31 -9.62
N LEU A 82 5.55 -9.47 -9.62
CA LEU A 82 5.38 -8.04 -9.89
C LEU A 82 4.73 -7.80 -11.27
N THR A 83 5.16 -8.52 -12.30
CA THR A 83 4.61 -8.39 -13.65
C THR A 83 3.12 -8.75 -13.69
N LYS A 84 2.70 -9.80 -12.95
CA LYS A 84 1.28 -10.16 -12.81
C LYS A 84 0.49 -9.08 -12.08
N ILE A 85 1.02 -8.58 -10.96
CA ILE A 85 0.38 -7.51 -10.17
C ILE A 85 0.16 -6.24 -11.02
N LYS A 86 1.14 -5.86 -11.85
CA LYS A 86 1.06 -4.66 -12.70
C LYS A 86 0.07 -4.80 -13.87
N LYS A 87 -0.16 -6.02 -14.36
CA LYS A 87 -0.94 -6.24 -15.59
C LYS A 87 -2.45 -6.31 -15.37
N GLY A 88 -2.91 -6.60 -14.15
CA GLY A 88 -4.34 -6.74 -13.85
C GLY A 88 -4.93 -8.04 -14.39
#